data_AF-A0A970RR54-F1
#
_entry.id   AF-A0A970RR54-F1
#
_cell.length_a   1.000
_cell.length_b   1.000
_cell.length_c   1.000
_cell.angle_alpha   90.00
_cell.angle_beta   90.00
_cell.angle_gamma   90.00
#
_symmetry.space_group_name_H-M   'P 1'
#
loop_
_entity.id
_entity.type
_entity.pdbx_description
1 polymer ?
#
loop_
_entity_poly.entity_id
_entity_poly.type
_entity_poly.pdbx_seq_one_letter_code
_entity_poly.pdbx_strand_id
1 'polypeptide(L)'
;MIRLAVGATLMAVAAYIGIGIDKFYKMRVDYLKDFADFLGYASREAGFLKTDILRIISLYCASRSSNLTKYLQQTKQQLENGNAPTIDCVFLAKKDKKLYESFFEGLKSADYRTQEKLFLHSIAETSELIKEAEKNKKNKGELIRKLMALGGVALMVIVL
;
A
#
# COMPACT_ATOMS: atom_id res chain seq x y z
N MET A 1 -31.95 -2.09 -31.70
CA MET A 1 -31.73 -2.79 -30.41
C MET A 1 -30.28 -3.26 -30.22
N ILE A 2 -29.67 -3.95 -31.18
CA ILE A 2 -28.29 -4.48 -31.03
C ILE A 2 -27.26 -3.36 -30.80
N ARG A 3 -27.31 -2.25 -31.55
CA ARG A 3 -26.37 -1.11 -31.40
C ARG A 3 -26.42 -0.47 -30.00
N LEU A 4 -27.63 -0.30 -29.45
CA LEU A 4 -27.85 0.18 -28.08
C LEU A 4 -27.23 -0.75 -27.04
N ALA A 5 -27.41 -2.06 -27.18
CA ALA A 5 -26.84 -3.05 -26.28
C ALA A 5 -25.30 -3.07 -26.34
N VAL A 6 -24.72 -2.96 -27.54
CA VAL A 6 -23.26 -2.89 -27.73
C VAL A 6 -22.69 -1.61 -27.13
N GLY A 7 -23.32 -0.46 -27.38
CA GLY A 7 -22.90 0.83 -26.80
C GLY A 7 -22.94 0.83 -25.27
N ALA A 8 -24.02 0.32 -24.66
CA ALA A 8 -24.15 0.21 -23.21
C ALA A 8 -23.08 -0.72 -22.59
N THR A 9 -22.76 -1.83 -23.26
CA THR A 9 -21.73 -2.77 -22.79
C THR A 9 -20.35 -2.15 -22.83
N LEU A 10 -20.00 -1.43 -23.91
CA LEU A 10 -18.72 -0.72 -24.04
C LEU A 10 -18.55 0.36 -22.96
N MET A 11 -19.61 1.12 -22.67
CA MET A 11 -19.61 2.09 -21.59
C MET A 11 -19.36 1.42 -20.22
N ALA A 12 -20.04 0.30 -19.94
CA ALA A 12 -19.86 -0.44 -18.70
C ALA A 12 -18.43 -0.97 -18.54
N VAL A 13 -17.83 -1.50 -19.61
CA VAL A 13 -16.44 -1.99 -19.60
C VAL A 13 -15.46 -0.84 -19.35
N ALA A 14 -15.62 0.29 -20.03
CA ALA A 14 -14.74 1.45 -19.84
C ALA A 14 -14.82 1.98 -18.40
N ALA A 15 -16.02 2.10 -17.85
CA ALA A 15 -16.23 2.51 -16.46
C ALA A 15 -15.58 1.52 -15.47
N TYR A 16 -15.72 0.21 -15.72
CA TYR A 16 -15.11 -0.82 -14.87
C TYR A 16 -13.58 -0.73 -14.85
N ILE A 17 -12.94 -0.52 -16.01
CA ILE A 17 -11.49 -0.32 -16.08
C ILE A 17 -11.07 0.92 -15.28
N GLY A 18 -11.81 2.02 -15.41
CA GLY A 18 -11.56 3.26 -14.65
C GLY A 18 -11.64 3.04 -13.13
N ILE A 19 -12.63 2.28 -12.65
CA ILE A 19 -12.77 1.91 -11.24
C ILE A 19 -11.60 1.04 -10.79
N GLY A 20 -11.17 0.07 -11.61
CA GLY A 20 -10.04 -0.79 -11.30
C GLY A 20 -8.73 -0.02 -11.09
N ILE A 21 -8.45 0.95 -11.96
CA ILE A 21 -7.26 1.79 -11.86
C ILE A 21 -7.32 2.69 -10.61
N ASP A 22 -8.46 3.33 -10.33
CA ASP A 22 -8.63 4.13 -9.10
C ASP A 22 -8.44 3.28 -7.84
N LYS A 23 -8.99 2.07 -7.83
CA LYS A 23 -8.81 1.11 -6.73
C LYS A 23 -7.34 0.73 -6.54
N PHE A 24 -6.58 0.54 -7.62
CA PHE A 24 -5.14 0.27 -7.56
C PHE A 24 -4.39 1.39 -6.82
N TYR A 25 -4.63 2.65 -7.18
CA TYR A 25 -4.01 3.80 -6.49
C TYR A 25 -4.47 3.94 -5.04
N LYS A 26 -5.75 3.65 -4.75
CA LYS A 26 -6.28 3.65 -3.40
C LYS A 26 -5.58 2.60 -2.53
N MET A 27 -5.39 1.38 -3.02
CA MET A 27 -4.74 0.29 -2.29
C MET A 27 -3.30 0.63 -1.89
N ARG A 28 -2.55 1.33 -2.76
CA ARG A 28 -1.20 1.82 -2.43
C ARG A 28 -1.22 2.81 -1.27
N VAL A 29 -2.15 3.77 -1.28
CA VAL A 29 -2.31 4.75 -0.20
C VAL A 29 -2.68 4.06 1.12
N ASP A 30 -3.68 3.17 1.07
CA ASP A 30 -4.16 2.46 2.26
C ASP A 30 -3.03 1.62 2.88
N TYR A 31 -2.23 0.93 2.05
CA TYR A 31 -1.05 0.20 2.53
C TYR A 31 -0.04 1.11 3.23
N LEU A 32 0.34 2.24 2.61
CA LEU A 32 1.36 3.14 3.18
C LEU A 32 0.87 3.75 4.51
N LYS A 33 -0.43 4.05 4.62
CA LYS A 33 -1.03 4.52 5.87
C LYS A 33 -0.99 3.46 6.96
N ASP A 34 -1.39 2.23 6.63
CA ASP A 34 -1.28 1.11 7.55
C ASP A 34 0.18 0.89 8.00
N PHE A 35 1.14 1.06 7.07
CA PHE A 35 2.56 0.88 7.39
C PHE A 35 3.09 1.98 8.30
N ALA A 36 2.71 3.24 8.07
CA ALA A 36 3.05 4.34 8.97
C ALA A 36 2.47 4.12 10.38
N ASP A 37 1.25 3.61 10.46
CA ASP A 37 0.58 3.28 11.72
C ASP A 37 1.27 2.10 12.45
N PHE A 38 1.69 1.06 11.71
CA PHE A 38 2.55 0.01 12.25
C PHE A 38 3.88 0.56 12.76
N LEU A 39 4.57 1.44 12.01
CA LEU A 39 5.82 2.05 12.45
C LEU A 39 5.62 2.86 13.74
N GLY A 40 4.53 3.60 13.84
CA GLY A 40 4.18 4.34 15.06
C GLY A 40 3.86 3.43 16.24
N TYR A 41 3.18 2.30 16.00
CA TYR A 41 2.94 1.28 17.02
C TYR A 41 4.26 0.63 17.47
N ALA A 42 5.07 0.20 16.52
CA ALA A 42 6.34 -0.47 16.78
C ALA A 42 7.34 0.44 17.49
N SER A 43 7.42 1.72 17.15
CA SER A 43 8.26 2.70 17.83
C SER A 43 7.88 2.86 19.32
N ARG A 44 6.56 2.90 19.63
CA ARG A 44 6.09 2.98 21.02
C ARG A 44 6.40 1.71 21.81
N GLU A 45 6.11 0.54 21.23
CA GLU A 45 6.33 -0.76 21.90
C GLU A 45 7.82 -1.09 22.07
N ALA A 46 8.65 -0.78 21.07
CA ALA A 46 10.10 -0.98 21.12
C ALA A 46 10.75 -0.06 22.16
N GLY A 47 10.33 1.21 22.21
CA GLY A 47 10.87 2.20 23.15
C GLY A 47 10.52 1.90 24.61
N PHE A 48 9.32 1.39 24.86
CA PHE A 48 8.84 1.19 26.24
C PHE A 48 9.30 -0.15 26.85
N LEU A 49 9.39 -1.20 26.04
CA LEU A 49 9.54 -2.58 26.53
C LEU A 49 10.78 -3.31 25.99
N LYS A 50 11.59 -2.68 25.12
CA LYS A 50 12.65 -3.36 24.36
C LYS A 50 12.15 -4.65 23.70
N THR A 51 10.89 -4.63 23.27
CA THR A 51 10.19 -5.81 22.76
C THR A 51 10.78 -6.21 21.41
N ASP A 52 11.04 -7.50 21.24
CA ASP A 52 11.46 -8.09 19.97
C ASP A 52 10.46 -7.76 18.84
N ILE A 53 10.97 -7.41 17.66
CA ILE A 53 10.16 -7.04 16.51
C ILE A 53 9.16 -8.14 16.08
N LEU A 54 9.51 -9.43 16.20
CA LEU A 54 8.62 -10.55 15.90
C LEU A 54 7.41 -10.57 16.83
N ARG A 55 7.63 -10.19 18.09
CA ARG A 55 6.56 -10.05 19.08
C ARG A 55 5.71 -8.81 18.80
N ILE A 56 6.32 -7.69 18.43
CA ILE A 56 5.59 -6.47 18.02
C ILE A 56 4.69 -6.78 16.82
N ILE A 57 5.19 -7.45 15.79
CA ILE A 57 4.41 -7.87 14.63
C ILE A 57 3.23 -8.75 15.07
N SER A 58 3.47 -9.72 15.95
CA SER A 58 2.42 -10.63 16.43
C SER A 58 1.30 -9.90 17.15
N LEU A 59 1.65 -8.96 18.05
CA LEU A 59 0.68 -8.16 18.80
C LEU A 59 -0.10 -7.21 17.88
N TYR A 60 0.57 -6.60 16.90
CA TYR A 60 -0.08 -5.74 15.92
C TYR A 60 -1.09 -6.52 15.06
N CYS A 61 -0.68 -7.68 14.53
CA CYS A 61 -1.55 -8.52 13.71
C CYS A 61 -2.69 -9.18 14.51
N ALA A 62 -2.56 -9.32 15.84
CA ALA A 62 -3.63 -9.82 16.70
C ALA A 62 -4.70 -8.74 16.99
N SER A 63 -4.29 -7.47 17.07
CA SER A 63 -5.18 -6.35 17.41
C SER A 63 -5.80 -5.65 16.21
N ARG A 64 -5.21 -5.80 15.01
CA ARG A 64 -5.66 -5.16 13.77
C ARG A 64 -5.80 -6.16 12.64
N SER A 65 -6.73 -5.90 11.73
CA SER A 65 -6.86 -6.65 10.49
C SER A 65 -6.82 -5.67 9.32
N SER A 66 -5.78 -5.76 8.50
CA SER A 66 -5.61 -4.89 7.34
C SER A 66 -4.83 -5.61 6.23
N ASN A 67 -4.68 -4.99 5.06
CA ASN A 67 -3.87 -5.58 3.99
C ASN A 67 -2.41 -5.73 4.42
N LEU A 68 -1.91 -4.81 5.26
CA LEU A 68 -0.56 -4.88 5.81
C LEU A 68 -0.36 -6.11 6.70
N THR A 69 -1.35 -6.52 7.49
CA THR A 69 -1.16 -7.61 8.47
C THR A 69 -0.83 -8.95 7.80
N LYS A 70 -1.36 -9.19 6.59
CA LYS A 70 -0.98 -10.34 5.76
C LYS A 70 0.51 -10.32 5.40
N TYR A 71 1.02 -9.16 4.97
CA TYR A 71 2.43 -9.00 4.61
C TYR A 71 3.34 -9.05 5.84
N LEU A 72 2.92 -8.48 6.96
CA LEU A 72 3.66 -8.57 8.22
C LEU A 72 3.75 -10.01 8.73
N GLN A 73 2.70 -10.82 8.59
CA GLN A 73 2.73 -12.24 8.92
C GLN A 73 3.72 -13.02 8.03
N GLN A 74 3.73 -12.74 6.72
CA GLN A 74 4.73 -13.31 5.81
C GLN A 74 6.15 -12.89 6.19
N THR A 75 6.35 -11.61 6.49
CA THR A 75 7.64 -11.09 6.94
C THR A 75 8.09 -11.72 8.25
N LYS A 76 7.19 -11.90 9.23
CA LYS A 76 7.49 -12.63 10.45
C LYS A 76 8.04 -14.02 10.15
N GLN A 77 7.35 -14.77 9.29
CA GLN A 77 7.79 -16.12 8.90
C GLN A 77 9.14 -16.11 8.16
N GLN A 78 9.38 -15.12 7.29
CA GLN A 78 10.67 -14.94 6.63
C GLN A 78 11.79 -14.67 7.64
N LEU A 79 11.55 -13.80 8.61
CA LEU A 79 12.51 -13.44 9.65
C LEU A 79 12.81 -14.63 10.57
N GLU A 80 11.79 -15.41 10.97
CA GLU A 80 11.94 -16.64 11.77
C GLU A 80 12.78 -17.70 11.04
N ASN A 81 12.64 -17.79 9.72
CA ASN A 81 13.44 -18.69 8.88
C ASN A 81 14.83 -18.13 8.53
N GLY A 82 15.22 -16.97 9.06
CA GLY A 82 16.50 -16.32 8.78
C GLY A 82 16.60 -15.67 7.39
N ASN A 83 15.51 -15.63 6.62
CA ASN A 83 15.48 -15.04 5.28
C ASN A 83 15.47 -13.50 5.31
N ALA A 84 15.83 -12.90 4.18
CA ALA A 84 15.64 -11.47 3.97
C ALA A 84 14.13 -11.16 3.82
N PRO A 85 13.63 -10.15 4.53
CA PRO A 85 12.24 -9.72 4.44
C PRO A 85 11.98 -9.20 3.03
N THR A 86 10.99 -9.75 2.33
CA THR A 86 10.61 -9.32 0.98
C THR A 86 9.10 -9.19 0.87
N ILE A 87 8.64 -8.23 0.06
CA ILE A 87 7.21 -7.98 -0.11
C ILE A 87 6.78 -8.09 -1.57
N ASP A 88 5.95 -9.09 -1.85
CA ASP A 88 5.30 -9.22 -3.15
C ASP A 88 3.90 -8.60 -3.13
N CYS A 89 3.87 -7.26 -3.20
CA CYS A 89 2.64 -6.50 -3.37
C CYS A 89 2.64 -5.77 -4.72
N VAL A 90 1.69 -6.12 -5.58
CA VAL A 90 1.55 -5.55 -6.94
C VAL A 90 1.17 -4.05 -6.90
N PHE A 91 0.53 -3.61 -5.82
CA PHE A 91 0.10 -2.21 -5.64
C PHE A 91 1.24 -1.27 -5.22
N LEU A 92 2.38 -1.83 -4.80
CA LEU A 92 3.52 -1.05 -4.31
C LEU A 92 4.51 -0.73 -5.42
N ALA A 93 4.95 0.51 -5.44
CA ALA A 93 6.07 0.93 -6.26
C ALA A 93 7.38 0.34 -5.72
N LYS A 94 8.40 0.24 -6.58
CA LYS A 94 9.73 -0.26 -6.21
C LYS A 94 10.33 0.47 -5.01
N LYS A 95 10.08 1.78 -4.89
CA LYS A 95 10.53 2.60 -3.76
C LYS A 95 9.86 2.19 -2.44
N ASP A 96 8.55 1.95 -2.46
CA ASP A 96 7.79 1.53 -1.29
C ASP A 96 8.27 0.16 -0.78
N LYS A 97 8.52 -0.79 -1.70
CA LYS A 97 9.08 -2.10 -1.38
C LYS A 97 10.47 -1.97 -0.76
N LYS A 98 11.35 -1.17 -1.38
CA LYS A 98 12.70 -0.94 -0.87
C LYS A 98 12.69 -0.34 0.54
N LEU A 99 11.81 0.63 0.81
CA LEU A 99 11.65 1.21 2.15
C LEU A 99 11.28 0.14 3.18
N TYR A 100 10.29 -0.70 2.86
CA TYR A 100 9.85 -1.81 3.71
C TYR A 100 11.00 -2.77 4.01
N GLU A 101 11.69 -3.25 2.98
CA GLU A 101 12.79 -4.20 3.10
C GLU A 101 13.96 -3.61 3.90
N SER A 102 14.34 -2.35 3.60
CA SER A 102 15.42 -1.63 4.27
C SER A 102 15.12 -1.41 5.76
N PHE A 103 13.86 -1.17 6.12
CA PHE A 103 13.45 -1.03 7.51
C PHE A 103 13.66 -2.34 8.31
N PHE A 104 13.19 -3.48 7.79
CA PHE A 104 13.36 -4.75 8.50
C PHE A 104 14.80 -5.27 8.49
N GLU A 105 15.57 -5.01 7.44
CA GLU A 105 17.01 -5.29 7.41
C GLU A 105 17.77 -4.43 8.42
N GLY A 106 17.48 -3.13 8.48
CA GLY A 106 18.09 -2.20 9.43
C GLY A 106 17.80 -2.58 10.88
N LEU A 107 16.62 -3.13 11.17
CA LEU A 107 16.26 -3.59 12.51
C LEU A 107 17.11 -4.78 12.99
N LYS A 108 17.56 -5.67 12.09
CA LYS A 108 18.39 -6.83 12.46
C LYS A 108 19.78 -6.42 12.98
N SER A 109 20.31 -5.30 12.51
CA SER A 109 21.70 -4.89 12.74
C SER A 109 21.86 -3.67 13.65
N ALA A 110 20.77 -2.96 13.94
CA ALA A 110 20.80 -1.72 14.72
C ALA A 110 20.80 -1.96 16.24
N ASP A 111 21.68 -1.25 16.95
CA ASP A 111 21.56 -1.04 18.39
C ASP A 111 20.35 -0.13 18.71
N TYR A 112 19.90 -0.13 19.97
CA TYR A 112 18.67 0.56 20.38
C TYR A 112 18.59 2.04 19.94
N ARG A 113 19.70 2.81 20.05
CA ARG A 113 19.72 4.22 19.61
C ARG A 113 19.61 4.36 18.10
N THR A 114 20.16 3.41 17.36
CA THR A 114 20.05 3.36 15.90
C THR A 114 18.67 2.88 15.47
N GLN A 115 18.02 2.00 16.23
CA GLN A 115 16.63 1.58 15.98
C GLN A 115 15.66 2.76 16.11
N GLU A 116 15.78 3.59 17.15
CA GLU A 116 14.93 4.78 17.31
C GLU A 116 15.06 5.75 16.11
N LYS A 117 16.30 6.01 15.68
CA LYS A 117 16.55 6.82 14.48
C LYS A 117 15.99 6.19 13.21
N LEU A 118 16.10 4.87 13.07
CA LEU A 118 15.53 4.11 11.95
C LEU A 118 14.00 4.24 11.92
N PHE A 119 13.31 4.11 13.06
CA PHE A 119 11.88 4.32 13.15
C PHE A 119 11.49 5.74 12.73
N LEU A 120 12.14 6.78 13.27
CA LEU A 120 11.85 8.17 12.92
C LEU A 120 12.09 8.45 11.43
N HIS A 121 13.19 7.92 10.89
CA HIS A 121 13.51 8.05 9.47
C HIS A 121 12.48 7.36 8.59
N SER A 122 12.11 6.11 8.90
CA SER A 122 11.11 5.37 8.14
C SER A 122 9.71 5.98 8.25
N ILE A 123 9.34 6.58 9.40
CA ILE A 123 8.07 7.32 9.55
C ILE A 123 8.07 8.55 8.64
N ALA A 124 9.15 9.34 8.65
CA ALA A 124 9.26 10.52 7.81
C ALA A 124 9.21 10.18 6.31
N GLU A 125 9.96 9.15 5.89
CA GLU A 125 9.99 8.71 4.50
C GLU A 125 8.64 8.13 4.06
N THR A 126 7.98 7.33 4.93
CA THR A 126 6.63 6.82 4.66
C THR A 126 5.62 7.96 4.53
N SER A 127 5.71 9.00 5.36
CA SER A 127 4.84 10.19 5.28
C SER A 127 4.98 10.92 3.94
N GLU A 128 6.21 11.10 3.44
CA GLU A 128 6.43 11.69 2.12
C GLU A 128 5.87 10.81 0.99
N LEU A 129 6.03 9.49 1.08
CA LEU A 129 5.44 8.54 0.13
C LEU A 129 3.90 8.55 0.18
N ILE A 130 3.29 8.72 1.35
CA ILE A 130 1.83 8.87 1.49
C ILE A 130 1.37 10.12 0.73
N LYS A 131 2.01 11.26 0.93
CA LYS A 131 1.67 12.52 0.21
C LYS A 131 1.79 12.33 -1.30
N GLU A 132 2.86 11.67 -1.75
CA GLU A 132 3.06 11.37 -3.17
C GLU A 132 1.96 10.43 -3.71
N ALA A 133 1.63 9.37 -2.97
CA ALA A 133 0.62 8.39 -3.34
C ALA A 133 -0.79 9.02 -3.38
N GLU A 134 -1.13 9.89 -2.42
CA GLU A 134 -2.39 10.63 -2.41
C GLU A 134 -2.49 11.61 -3.58
N LYS A 135 -1.41 12.34 -3.88
CA LYS A 135 -1.35 13.20 -5.07
C LYS A 135 -1.52 12.38 -6.35
N ASN A 136 -0.87 11.23 -6.46
CA ASN A 136 -1.01 10.33 -7.60
C ASN A 136 -2.44 9.75 -7.72
N LYS A 137 -3.08 9.39 -6.60
CA LYS A 137 -4.48 8.95 -6.61
C LYS A 137 -5.40 10.04 -7.14
N LYS A 138 -5.26 11.28 -6.65
CA LYS A 138 -6.07 12.42 -7.09
C LYS A 138 -5.83 12.77 -8.56
N ASN A 139 -4.57 12.84 -8.97
CA ASN A 139 -4.21 13.31 -10.31
C ASN A 139 -4.25 12.23 -11.38
N LYS A 140 -4.09 10.95 -11.03
CA LYS A 140 -4.09 9.85 -12.00
C LYS A 140 -5.31 8.97 -11.81
N GLY A 141 -5.52 8.43 -10.61
CA GLY A 141 -6.65 7.54 -10.32
C GLY A 141 -8.01 8.19 -10.62
N GLU A 142 -8.31 9.32 -9.97
CA GLU A 142 -9.61 9.98 -10.15
C GLU A 142 -9.79 10.58 -11.55
N LEU A 143 -8.72 11.13 -12.14
CA LEU A 143 -8.78 11.67 -13.51
C LEU A 143 -9.02 10.56 -14.52
N ILE A 144 -8.28 9.44 -14.45
CA ILE A 144 -8.48 8.30 -15.35
C ILE A 144 -9.88 7.73 -15.18
N ARG A 145 -10.38 7.59 -13.95
CA ARG A 145 -11.75 7.13 -13.71
C ARG A 145 -12.79 8.02 -14.40
N LYS A 146 -12.64 9.35 -14.29
CA LYS A 146 -13.52 10.32 -14.96
C LYS A 146 -13.39 10.27 -16.48
N LEU A 147 -12.16 10.21 -16.99
CA LEU A 147 -11.88 10.13 -18.43
C LEU A 147 -12.43 8.85 -19.05
N MET A 148 -12.29 7.71 -18.39
CA MET A 148 -12.82 6.44 -18.89
C MET A 148 -14.35 6.40 -18.86
N ALA A 149 -14.98 7.00 -17.85
CA ALA A 149 -16.43 7.17 -17.82
C ALA A 149 -16.93 8.06 -18.97
N LEU A 150 -16.30 9.22 -19.19
CA LEU A 150 -16.63 10.14 -20.28
C LEU A 150 -16.35 9.51 -21.66
N GLY A 151 -15.23 8.81 -21.80
CA GLY A 151 -14.87 8.08 -23.01
C GLY A 151 -15.85 6.94 -23.31
N GLY A 152 -16.32 6.23 -22.27
CA GLY A 152 -17.37 5.22 -22.40
C GLY A 152 -18.69 5.80 -22.93
N VAL A 153 -19.09 6.98 -22.44
CA VAL A 153 -20.25 7.71 -22.96
C VAL A 153 -20.02 8.15 -24.41
N ALA A 154 -18.84 8.69 -24.75
CA ALA A 154 -18.52 9.10 -26.11
C ALA A 154 -18.56 7.92 -27.09
N LEU A 155 -18.00 6.77 -26.71
CA LEU A 155 -18.07 5.53 -27.49
C LEU A 155 -19.51 5.05 -27.67
N MET A 156 -20.33 5.13 -26.63
CA MET A 156 -21.75 4.79 -26.73
C MET A 156 -22.46 5.68 -27.76
N VAL A 157 -22.20 6.99 -27.77
CA VAL A 157 -22.79 7.94 -28.73
C VAL A 157 -22.32 7.68 -30.17
N ILE A 158 -21.06 7.28 -30.37
CA ILE A 158 -20.52 6.96 -31.70
C ILE A 158 -21.12 5.66 -32.27
N VAL A 159 -21.40 4.67 -31.40
CA VAL A 159 -21.88 3.34 -31.80
C VAL A 159 -23.41 3.30 -31.97
N LEU A 160 -24.12 4.21 -31.30
CA LEU A 160 -25.57 4.43 -31.39
C LEU A 160 -25.99 4.76 -32.84
#